data_AF-A0A2T1EGR4-F1
#
_entry.id   AF-A0A2T1EGR4-F1
#
_cell.length_a   1.000
_cell.length_b   1.000
_cell.length_c   1.000
_cell.angle_alpha   90.00
_cell.angle_beta   90.00
_cell.angle_gamma   90.00
#
_symmetry.space_group_name_H-M   'P 1'
#
loop_
_entity.id
_entity.type
_entity.pdbx_description
1 polymer ?
#
loop_
_entity_poly.entity_id
_entity_poly.type
_entity_poly.pdbx_seq_one_letter_code
_entity_poly.pdbx_strand_id
1 'polypeptide(L)'
;MAAAWWIWRSTSATTTEPKPLSLNVLLPLPVLLLLLPSVFPIAKETLFAASLFPYLGFLWFLTRSKQTPRLALIGFYALLVFVAVTIPAGIYAKTAYGANLADVDWLHGGAESLLTLSNILVVLGFRQGLIDRRSLPASQI
;
A
#
# COMPACT_ATOMS: atom_id res chain seq x y z
N MET A 1 -36.85 -12.87 -30.74
CA MET A 1 -36.00 -14.01 -30.31
C MET A 1 -35.18 -14.58 -31.49
N ALA A 2 -34.17 -13.86 -32.01
CA ALA A 2 -33.39 -14.38 -33.16
C ALA A 2 -31.99 -13.77 -33.36
N ALA A 3 -31.33 -13.24 -32.31
CA ALA A 3 -29.99 -12.66 -32.43
C ALA A 3 -28.87 -13.50 -31.77
N ALA A 4 -29.20 -14.69 -31.26
CA ALA A 4 -28.26 -15.59 -30.57
C ALA A 4 -27.79 -16.80 -31.40
N TRP A 5 -28.25 -16.94 -32.65
CA TRP A 5 -27.99 -18.13 -33.47
C TRP A 5 -26.76 -18.07 -34.38
N TRP A 6 -26.10 -16.90 -34.51
CA TRP A 6 -24.98 -16.76 -35.44
C TRP A 6 -23.61 -17.08 -34.83
N ILE A 7 -23.48 -17.04 -33.50
CA ILE A 7 -22.18 -17.24 -32.80
C ILE A 7 -21.93 -18.72 -32.45
N TRP A 8 -22.97 -19.58 -32.43
CA TRP A 8 -22.85 -21.00 -32.05
C TRP A 8 -22.55 -21.96 -33.21
N ARG A 9 -22.48 -21.50 -34.47
CA ARG A 9 -22.31 -22.37 -35.65
C ARG A 9 -20.88 -22.39 -36.23
N SER A 10 -19.85 -22.45 -35.40
CA SER A 10 -18.45 -22.54 -35.85
C SER A 10 -17.67 -23.70 -35.25
N THR A 11 -18.35 -24.82 -34.96
CA THR A 11 -17.69 -26.11 -34.73
C THR A 11 -18.37 -27.21 -35.55
N SER A 12 -18.12 -27.19 -36.85
CA SER A 12 -18.15 -28.41 -37.66
C SER A 12 -16.72 -28.91 -37.79
N ALA A 13 -16.44 -30.08 -37.23
CA ALA A 13 -15.14 -30.71 -37.23
C ALA A 13 -14.59 -30.96 -38.65
N THR A 14 -13.31 -30.65 -38.86
CA THR A 14 -12.47 -31.27 -39.89
C THR A 14 -11.09 -31.53 -39.28
N THR A 15 -10.80 -32.81 -39.07
CA THR A 15 -9.46 -33.36 -38.83
C THR A 15 -8.58 -33.19 -40.07
N THR A 16 -7.33 -32.72 -39.90
CA THR A 16 -6.04 -33.31 -40.36
C THR A 16 -4.94 -32.25 -40.50
N GLU A 17 -3.72 -32.64 -40.11
CA GLU A 17 -2.40 -31.97 -40.22
C GLU A 17 -1.96 -31.03 -39.07
N PRO A 18 -0.96 -31.42 -38.25
CA PRO A 18 -0.26 -30.47 -37.39
C PRO A 18 0.63 -29.57 -38.27
N LYS A 19 0.14 -28.37 -38.55
CA LYS A 19 0.96 -27.27 -39.07
C LYS A 19 2.20 -27.13 -38.16
N PRO A 20 3.45 -27.25 -38.66
CA PRO A 20 4.61 -27.02 -37.83
C PRO A 20 4.47 -25.61 -37.26
N LEU A 21 4.60 -25.47 -35.94
CA LEU A 21 4.53 -24.18 -35.25
C LEU A 21 5.49 -23.24 -35.97
N SER A 22 4.95 -22.37 -36.83
CA SER A 22 5.70 -21.29 -37.41
C SER A 22 6.23 -20.49 -36.24
N LEU A 23 7.56 -20.45 -36.11
CA LEU A 23 8.32 -19.88 -35.00
C LEU A 23 8.20 -18.35 -34.89
N ASN A 24 7.08 -17.78 -35.38
CA ASN A 24 6.74 -16.37 -35.43
C ASN A 24 5.39 -16.09 -34.74
N VAL A 25 4.98 -16.93 -33.78
CA VAL A 25 4.11 -16.44 -32.69
C VAL A 25 5.02 -15.61 -31.79
N LEU A 26 5.37 -14.43 -32.30
CA LEU A 26 6.05 -13.38 -31.58
C LEU A 26 5.12 -13.04 -30.42
N LEU A 27 5.39 -13.60 -29.23
CA LEU A 27 4.75 -13.10 -28.02
C LEU A 27 4.92 -11.58 -28.07
N PRO A 28 3.83 -10.79 -28.07
CA PRO A 28 3.96 -9.36 -28.21
C PRO A 28 4.90 -8.88 -27.09
N LEU A 29 5.88 -8.05 -27.45
CA LEU A 29 6.88 -7.51 -26.52
C LEU A 29 6.32 -7.08 -25.15
N PRO A 30 5.10 -6.50 -25.03
CA PRO A 30 4.49 -6.23 -23.72
C PRO A 30 4.17 -7.47 -22.88
N VAL A 31 3.79 -8.61 -23.47
CA VAL A 31 3.55 -9.87 -22.74
C VAL A 31 4.87 -10.50 -22.30
N LEU A 32 5.93 -10.40 -23.10
CA LEU A 32 7.28 -10.81 -22.69
C LEU A 32 7.79 -9.94 -21.52
N LEU A 33 7.50 -8.63 -21.53
CA LEU A 33 7.85 -7.71 -20.44
C LEU A 33 7.07 -7.98 -19.14
N LEU A 34 5.81 -8.39 -19.23
CA LEU A 34 5.00 -8.82 -18.08
C LEU A 34 5.45 -10.18 -17.50
N LEU A 35 6.14 -11.01 -18.29
CA LEU A 35 6.73 -12.28 -17.90
C LEU A 35 8.19 -12.16 -17.40
N LEU A 36 8.73 -10.94 -17.33
CA LEU A 36 10.03 -10.60 -16.75
C LEU A 36 9.95 -10.01 -15.31
N PRO A 37 9.08 -10.48 -14.37
CA PRO A 37 9.08 -9.95 -13.00
C PRO A 37 10.35 -10.30 -12.21
N SER A 38 11.36 -10.89 -12.85
CA SER A 38 12.59 -11.42 -12.24
C SER A 38 13.86 -10.59 -12.49
N VAL A 39 13.80 -9.47 -13.22
CA VAL A 39 15.02 -8.69 -13.54
C VAL A 39 15.45 -7.77 -12.40
N PHE A 40 14.53 -7.34 -11.53
CA PHE A 40 14.86 -6.54 -10.34
C PHE A 40 14.06 -7.02 -9.12
N PRO A 41 14.51 -8.10 -8.45
CA PRO A 41 13.90 -8.52 -7.19
C PRO A 41 14.28 -7.53 -6.08
N ILE A 42 13.61 -6.38 -6.03
CA ILE A 42 13.71 -5.49 -4.88
C ILE A 42 12.84 -6.08 -3.78
N ALA A 43 13.47 -6.52 -2.70
CA ALA A 43 12.76 -7.06 -1.54
C ALA A 43 11.83 -5.99 -0.93
N LYS A 44 10.62 -6.40 -0.53
CA LYS A 44 9.61 -5.52 0.09
C LYS A 44 10.13 -4.84 1.36
N GLU A 45 10.99 -5.52 2.10
CA GLU A 45 11.66 -5.03 3.30
C GLU A 45 12.62 -3.90 2.97
N THR A 46 13.34 -4.03 1.84
CA THR A 46 14.25 -2.99 1.35
C THR A 46 13.47 -1.75 0.90
N LEU A 47 12.36 -1.92 0.19
CA LEU A 47 11.48 -0.81 -0.19
C LEU A 47 10.90 -0.10 1.04
N PHE A 48 10.48 -0.86 2.05
CA PHE A 48 9.96 -0.32 3.30
C PHE A 48 11.03 0.47 4.06
N ALA A 49 12.22 -0.12 4.27
CA ALA A 49 13.32 0.55 4.94
C ALA A 49 13.78 1.81 4.18
N ALA A 50 13.84 1.74 2.85
CA ALA A 50 14.15 2.89 2.00
C ALA A 50 13.10 4.00 2.13
N SER A 51 11.81 3.65 2.27
CA SER A 51 10.71 4.61 2.45
C SER A 51 10.71 5.29 3.83
N LEU A 52 11.39 4.71 4.83
CA LEU A 52 11.49 5.30 6.16
C LEU A 52 12.32 6.61 6.13
N PHE A 53 13.34 6.67 5.27
CA PHE A 53 14.17 7.86 5.13
C PHE A 53 13.40 9.13 4.70
N PRO A 54 12.63 9.13 3.59
CA PRO A 54 11.83 10.29 3.22
C PRO A 54 10.73 10.59 4.25
N TYR A 55 10.19 9.57 4.94
CA TYR A 55 9.24 9.79 6.03
C TYR A 55 9.85 10.55 7.22
N LEU A 56 11.07 10.20 7.63
CA LEU A 56 11.80 10.92 8.68
C LEU A 56 12.13 12.35 8.26
N GLY A 57 12.49 12.57 6.99
CA GLY A 57 12.67 13.91 6.41
C GLY A 57 11.39 14.75 6.46
N PHE A 58 10.25 14.16 6.10
CA PHE A 58 8.93 14.76 6.23
C PHE A 58 8.62 15.15 7.69
N LEU A 59 8.89 14.25 8.63
CA LEU A 59 8.63 14.48 10.06
C LEU A 59 9.52 15.60 10.61
N TRP A 60 10.81 15.60 10.26
CA TRP A 60 11.74 16.68 10.59
C TRP A 60 11.26 18.03 10.05
N PHE A 61 10.80 18.07 8.79
CA PHE A 61 10.27 19.29 8.17
C PHE A 61 9.01 19.80 8.90
N LEU A 62 8.04 18.92 9.18
CA LEU A 62 6.84 19.31 9.93
C LEU A 62 7.18 19.87 11.32
N THR A 63 8.08 19.21 12.04
CA THR A 63 8.54 19.64 13.36
C THR A 63 9.30 20.96 13.31
N ARG A 64 10.12 21.17 12.29
CA ARG A 64 10.89 22.42 12.14
C ARG A 64 10.01 23.60 11.73
N SER A 65 9.02 23.38 10.87
CA SER A 65 8.13 24.44 10.37
C SER A 65 7.29 25.09 11.47
N LYS A 66 6.95 24.35 12.54
CA LYS A 66 6.03 24.77 13.63
C LYS A 66 4.64 25.25 13.16
N GLN A 67 4.29 25.03 11.90
CA GLN A 67 3.00 25.41 11.31
C GLN A 67 1.94 24.31 11.46
N THR A 68 2.37 23.09 11.78
CA THR A 68 1.48 21.93 11.91
C THR A 68 0.80 21.94 13.29
N PRO A 69 -0.52 21.71 13.36
CA PRO A 69 -1.21 21.53 14.63
C PRO A 69 -0.56 20.41 15.46
N ARG A 70 -0.34 20.66 16.76
CA ARG A 70 0.39 19.73 17.64
C ARG A 70 -0.22 18.33 17.65
N LEU A 71 -1.55 18.24 17.62
CA LEU A 71 -2.26 16.96 17.62
C LEU A 71 -2.03 16.16 16.33
N ALA A 72 -1.91 16.83 15.18
CA ALA A 72 -1.60 16.16 13.92
C ALA A 72 -0.15 15.68 13.88
N LEU A 73 0.78 16.49 14.41
CA LEU A 73 2.18 16.11 14.57
C LEU A 73 2.30 14.88 15.47
N ILE A 74 1.58 14.82 16.61
CA ILE A 74 1.54 13.63 17.47
C ILE A 74 1.04 12.42 16.67
N GLY A 75 0.01 12.55 15.84
CA GLY A 75 -0.46 11.47 14.97
C GLY A 75 0.63 10.94 14.03
N PHE A 76 1.39 11.82 13.36
CA PHE A 76 2.51 11.38 12.51
C PHE A 76 3.64 10.71 13.32
N TYR A 77 3.96 11.18 14.52
CA TYR A 77 4.91 10.48 15.39
C TYR A 77 4.35 9.14 15.90
N ALA A 78 3.05 9.03 16.16
CA ALA A 78 2.40 7.78 16.52
C ALA A 78 2.51 6.73 15.40
N LEU A 79 2.42 7.14 14.13
CA LEU A 79 2.69 6.24 12.99
C LEU A 79 4.13 5.71 12.98
N LEU A 80 5.11 6.54 13.35
CA LEU A 80 6.50 6.10 13.49
C LEU A 80 6.67 5.08 14.63
N VAL A 81 5.99 5.32 15.76
CA VAL A 81 5.96 4.37 16.89
C VAL A 81 5.28 3.07 16.49
N PHE A 82 4.18 3.12 15.73
CA PHE A 82 3.51 1.95 15.17
C PHE A 82 4.50 1.09 14.36
N VAL A 83 5.30 1.69 13.48
CA VAL A 83 6.35 0.98 12.74
C VAL A 83 7.38 0.35 13.68
N ALA A 84 7.87 1.11 14.66
CA ALA A 84 8.85 0.64 15.63
C ALA A 84 8.36 -0.55 16.47
N VAL A 85 7.05 -0.63 16.76
CA VAL A 85 6.44 -1.73 17.53
C VAL A 85 6.06 -2.93 16.64
N THR A 86 5.58 -2.68 15.43
CA THR A 86 5.08 -3.75 14.54
C THR A 86 6.18 -4.58 13.91
N ILE A 87 7.38 -4.03 13.71
CA ILE A 87 8.56 -4.80 13.26
C ILE A 87 8.92 -5.91 14.27
N PRO A 88 9.19 -5.62 15.56
CA PRO A 88 9.50 -6.65 16.54
C PRO A 88 8.30 -7.54 16.84
N ALA A 89 7.08 -7.01 16.84
CA ALA A 89 5.88 -7.83 16.93
C ALA A 89 5.80 -8.85 15.79
N GLY A 90 6.16 -8.48 14.55
CA GLY A 90 6.16 -9.37 13.41
C GLY A 90 7.21 -10.47 13.53
N ILE A 91 8.39 -10.12 14.07
CA ILE A 91 9.42 -11.10 14.41
C ILE A 91 8.91 -12.07 15.48
N TYR A 92 8.28 -11.57 16.55
CA TYR A 92 7.71 -12.39 17.62
C TYR A 92 6.61 -13.32 17.13
N ALA A 93 5.70 -12.84 16.26
CA ALA A 93 4.69 -13.67 15.63
C ALA A 93 5.32 -14.87 14.89
N LYS A 94 6.37 -14.59 14.11
CA LYS A 94 7.07 -15.59 13.31
C LYS A 94 7.88 -16.56 14.17
N THR A 95 8.50 -16.11 15.25
CA THR A 95 9.35 -16.96 16.10
C THR A 95 8.56 -17.74 17.16
N ALA A 96 7.52 -17.16 17.74
CA ALA A 96 6.74 -17.79 18.81
C ALA A 96 5.55 -18.61 18.29
N TYR A 97 4.88 -18.16 17.23
CA TYR A 97 3.68 -18.79 16.70
C TYR A 97 3.86 -19.42 15.32
N GLY A 98 5.01 -19.19 14.66
CA GLY A 98 5.26 -19.69 13.30
C GLY A 98 4.35 -19.07 12.23
N ALA A 99 3.64 -18.00 12.58
CA ALA A 99 2.61 -17.37 11.76
C ALA A 99 2.97 -15.90 11.45
N ASN A 100 2.28 -15.27 10.51
CA ASN A 100 2.48 -13.84 10.26
C ASN A 100 1.79 -13.02 11.35
N LEU A 101 2.19 -11.74 11.46
CA LEU A 101 1.57 -10.79 12.40
C LEU A 101 0.04 -10.74 12.27
N ALA A 102 -0.47 -10.83 11.03
CA ALA A 102 -1.90 -10.77 10.72
C ALA A 102 -2.68 -12.03 11.15
N ASP A 103 -1.98 -13.14 11.38
CA ASP A 103 -2.59 -14.43 11.76
C ASP A 103 -2.75 -14.56 13.29
N VAL A 104 -2.28 -13.57 14.06
CA VAL A 104 -2.30 -13.56 15.52
C VAL A 104 -3.26 -12.47 16.00
N ASP A 105 -4.50 -12.83 16.32
CA ASP A 105 -5.63 -11.90 16.54
C ASP A 105 -5.32 -10.72 17.47
N TRP A 106 -4.70 -10.98 18.63
CA TRP A 106 -4.38 -9.94 19.60
C TRP A 106 -3.30 -8.98 19.11
N LEU A 107 -2.38 -9.48 18.29
CA LEU A 107 -1.25 -8.74 17.74
C LEU A 107 -1.67 -7.97 16.48
N HIS A 108 -2.50 -8.59 15.64
CA HIS A 108 -3.13 -7.98 14.49
C HIS A 108 -4.09 -6.87 14.91
N GLY A 109 -5.04 -7.14 15.81
CA GLY A 109 -5.97 -6.14 16.33
C GLY A 109 -5.26 -5.02 17.10
N GLY A 110 -4.17 -5.34 17.81
CA GLY A 110 -3.29 -4.35 18.41
C GLY A 110 -2.67 -3.41 17.37
N ALA A 111 -2.13 -3.96 16.28
CA ALA A 111 -1.58 -3.19 15.18
C ALA A 111 -2.65 -2.30 14.51
N GLU A 112 -3.82 -2.85 14.21
CA GLU A 112 -4.93 -2.10 13.60
C GLU A 112 -5.39 -0.95 14.49
N SER A 113 -5.59 -1.20 15.79
CA SER A 113 -6.03 -0.16 16.73
C SER A 113 -5.04 1.00 16.85
N LEU A 114 -3.72 0.72 16.85
CA LEU A 114 -2.67 1.75 16.86
C LEU A 114 -2.69 2.59 15.57
N LEU A 115 -2.83 1.93 14.41
CA LEU A 115 -2.91 2.62 13.13
C LEU A 115 -4.17 3.49 13.03
N THR A 116 -5.31 2.97 13.51
CA THR A 116 -6.57 3.73 13.61
C THR A 116 -6.41 4.94 14.52
N LEU A 117 -5.83 4.77 15.71
CA LEU A 117 -5.60 5.87 16.65
C LEU A 117 -4.70 6.94 16.04
N SER A 118 -3.59 6.54 15.41
CA SER A 118 -2.68 7.44 14.69
C SER A 118 -3.42 8.27 13.65
N ASN A 119 -4.22 7.63 12.80
CA ASN A 119 -4.98 8.32 11.76
C ASN A 119 -6.03 9.27 12.32
N ILE A 120 -6.73 8.88 13.39
CA ILE A 120 -7.69 9.76 14.08
C ILE A 120 -6.99 11.00 14.62
N LEU A 121 -5.82 10.86 15.25
CA LEU A 121 -5.04 11.99 15.77
C LEU A 121 -4.63 12.97 14.65
N VAL A 122 -4.21 12.45 13.49
CA VAL A 122 -3.90 13.27 12.31
C VAL A 122 -5.13 14.07 11.86
N VAL A 123 -6.27 13.39 11.65
CA VAL A 123 -7.50 14.02 11.17
C VAL A 123 -8.02 15.07 12.16
N LEU A 124 -8.11 14.72 13.45
CA LEU A 124 -8.56 15.64 14.49
C LEU A 124 -7.61 16.83 14.64
N GLY A 125 -6.30 16.62 14.51
CA GLY A 125 -5.32 17.68 14.61
C GLY A 125 -5.44 18.70 13.49
N PHE A 126 -5.60 18.25 12.25
CA PHE A 126 -5.84 19.17 11.14
C PHE A 126 -7.21 19.84 11.22
N ARG A 127 -8.26 19.11 11.64
CA ARG A 127 -9.58 19.70 11.90
C ARG A 127 -9.48 20.84 12.91
N GLN A 128 -8.76 20.65 14.01
CA GLN A 128 -8.54 21.69 15.01
C GLN A 128 -7.82 22.91 14.41
N GLY A 129 -6.73 22.69 13.67
CA GLY A 129 -5.97 23.79 13.06
C GLY A 129 -6.79 24.62 12.06
N LEU A 130 -7.71 23.99 11.31
CA LEU A 130 -8.61 24.69 10.39
C LEU A 130 -9.66 25.53 11.12
N ILE A 131 -10.21 25.01 12.22
CA ILE A 131 -11.18 25.74 13.06
C ILE A 131 -10.50 26.97 13.68
N ASP A 132 -9.31 26.81 14.23
CA ASP A 132 -8.54 27.90 14.83
C ASP A 132 -8.26 29.01 13.79
N ARG A 133 -7.82 28.64 12.57
CA ARG A 133 -7.60 29.58 11.45
C ARG A 133 -8.87 30.33 11.04
N ARG A 134 -10.02 29.66 11.00
CA ARG A 134 -11.31 30.30 10.65
C ARG A 134 -11.78 31.29 11.72
N SER A 135 -11.42 31.05 12.99
CA SER A 135 -11.82 31.92 14.09
C SER A 135 -11.02 33.23 14.18
N LEU A 136 -9.91 33.36 13.45
CA LEU A 136 -9.12 34.59 13.40
C LEU A 136 -9.81 35.66 12.53
N PRO A 137 -9.93 36.91 12.99
CA PRO A 137 -10.48 38.01 12.19
C PRO A 137 -9.59 38.30 10.97
N ALA A 138 -10.21 38.73 9.86
CA ALA A 138 -9.54 38.95 8.57
C ALA A 138 -8.38 39.97 8.58
N SER A 139 -8.22 40.73 9.67
CA SER A 139 -7.09 41.66 9.88
C SER A 139 -5.80 40.99 10.40
N GLN A 140 -5.85 39.70 10.75
CA GLN A 140 -4.72 38.94 11.31
C GLN A 140 -4.30 37.73 10.44
N ILE A 141 -4.82 37.66 9.22
CA ILE A 141 -4.42 36.68 8.19
C ILE A 141 -3.40 37.33 7.28
#